data_AF-B8L1X9-F1
#
_entry.id   AF-B8L1X9-F1
#
_cell.length_a   1.000
_cell.length_b   1.000
_cell.length_c   1.000
_cell.angle_alpha   90.00
_cell.angle_beta   90.00
_cell.angle_gamma   90.00
#
_symmetry.space_group_name_H-M   'P 1'
#
loop_
_entity.id
_entity.type
_entity.pdbx_description
1 polymer ?
#
loop_
_entity_poly.entity_id
_entity_poly.type
_entity_poly.pdbx_seq_one_letter_code
_entity_poly.pdbx_strand_id
1 'polypeptide(L)'
;MQGFWHRSDTRTEPVCRYQSRYHSVPKPFFLRRPSGLYVRFFVPTDLQPLIGSRYLVRRLPPASIDLMRLTAASAAVALSQAFDRIRRSPMTEKDRDALLRALAGTIDRWTGNIELPNGARLTDLQVNGREDAKALLDTIKGLASSGFAQSSPLPGAGDTLTKRVGLYLEDLRNAKTSPGNLLDSENTLTIFREIAGLDLLMSQVGETQVRAFLNGLHDWPSNARKKAEYKELSAAQIIAKVKQQRAKGLVIAGLSDRTLGKHRDRLASFLNAQVAGGLLTRSPLDGIKRQSSATAIATLPRRPFSIEEINQLFDMEKFLPWSEERPDRYWGVLLAAGTGARVNELGQLYADDVAEVNGIWGIHIRAGRRDQKLKNANSLRFIPLHPRLLEAGFLTYVEDVAQSGHERLFPHLPWHKKAGYGDALGDQFRAYLVGLGMMQPGMGFHSFRHTASTRLLYAGVLSSIAAAITGHKAHMPGELGTYVDVPTLQSRADAVALLPVPEGLPAYQPGEAAQSLKQAQLRAKRRVVNAAARERKAVALAKSAHSTTPASRMRKPSKAS
;
A
#
# COMPACT_ATOMS: atom_id res chain seq x y z
N MET A 1 -35.78 -15.90 -45.02
CA MET A 1 -35.63 -15.07 -46.23
C MET A 1 -35.47 -13.63 -45.76
N GLN A 2 -34.24 -13.17 -45.46
CA GLN A 2 -33.33 -12.41 -46.35
C GLN A 2 -34.06 -11.30 -47.14
N GLY A 3 -33.68 -10.02 -47.15
CA GLY A 3 -32.52 -9.36 -46.55
C GLY A 3 -32.34 -7.94 -47.14
N PHE A 4 -31.51 -7.17 -46.46
CA PHE A 4 -30.65 -6.07 -46.93
C PHE A 4 -31.24 -4.80 -47.57
N TRP A 5 -30.89 -3.68 -46.91
CA TRP A 5 -31.18 -2.29 -47.28
C TRP A 5 -30.23 -1.73 -48.34
N HIS A 6 -30.84 -0.99 -49.27
CA HIS A 6 -30.43 0.26 -49.94
C HIS A 6 -29.38 1.14 -49.20
N ARG A 7 -28.64 2.09 -49.80
CA ARG A 7 -28.58 2.70 -51.15
C ARG A 7 -27.26 3.49 -51.24
N SER A 8 -26.82 3.68 -52.47
CA SER A 8 -26.02 4.80 -53.01
C SER A 8 -26.52 6.18 -52.55
N ASP A 9 -25.66 7.16 -52.27
CA ASP A 9 -25.05 8.07 -53.28
C ASP A 9 -24.43 9.34 -52.63
N THR A 10 -23.57 9.99 -53.42
CA THR A 10 -22.72 11.18 -53.17
C THR A 10 -23.33 12.39 -52.44
N ARG A 11 -22.51 13.07 -51.60
CA ARG A 11 -22.27 14.53 -51.61
C ARG A 11 -21.21 14.98 -50.58
N THR A 12 -20.58 16.07 -50.95
CA THR A 12 -19.41 16.77 -50.40
C THR A 12 -19.62 17.52 -49.07
N GLU A 13 -18.52 17.62 -48.30
CA GLU A 13 -18.17 18.52 -47.18
C GLU A 13 -18.69 18.21 -45.75
N PRO A 14 -17.95 18.58 -44.66
CA PRO A 14 -16.72 19.36 -44.59
C PRO A 14 -15.51 18.62 -43.98
N VAL A 15 -14.32 19.07 -44.35
CA VAL A 15 -13.03 18.70 -43.73
C VAL A 15 -13.03 19.21 -42.28
N CYS A 16 -13.44 18.35 -41.36
CA CYS A 16 -13.17 18.54 -39.94
C CYS A 16 -11.68 18.31 -39.72
N ARG A 17 -10.90 19.39 -39.72
CA ARG A 17 -9.49 19.39 -39.28
C ARG A 17 -9.42 19.07 -37.79
N TYR A 18 -9.56 17.80 -37.44
CA TYR A 18 -8.95 17.28 -36.24
C TYR A 18 -7.52 16.89 -36.61
N GLN A 19 -6.59 17.84 -36.45
CA GLN A 19 -5.17 17.54 -36.46
C GLN A 19 -4.87 16.62 -35.27
N SER A 20 -5.04 15.32 -35.48
CA SER A 20 -4.47 14.30 -34.60
C SER A 20 -2.96 14.46 -34.62
N ARG A 21 -2.41 15.09 -33.58
CA ARG A 21 -0.96 15.18 -33.32
C ARG A 21 -0.36 13.84 -32.86
N TYR A 22 -0.88 12.71 -33.33
CA TYR A 22 -0.28 11.39 -33.11
C TYR A 22 0.32 10.91 -34.42
N HIS A 23 1.60 11.22 -34.62
CA HIS A 23 2.38 10.62 -35.70
C HIS A 23 2.46 9.12 -35.45
N SER A 24 2.03 8.32 -36.43
CA SER A 24 1.91 6.86 -36.29
C SER A 24 3.29 6.22 -36.14
N VAL A 25 3.51 5.52 -35.03
CA VAL A 25 4.73 4.72 -34.80
C VAL A 25 4.87 3.68 -35.93
N PRO A 26 6.06 3.52 -36.55
CA PRO A 26 6.28 2.54 -37.61
C PRO A 26 5.96 1.12 -37.11
N LYS A 27 4.99 0.45 -37.74
CA LYS A 27 4.58 -0.90 -37.30
C LYS A 27 5.69 -1.92 -37.61
N PRO A 28 6.18 -2.69 -36.62
CA PRO A 28 7.16 -3.74 -36.84
C PRO A 28 6.52 -4.92 -37.58
N PHE A 29 7.15 -5.37 -38.67
CA PHE A 29 6.74 -6.56 -39.42
C PHE A 29 7.84 -7.63 -39.35
N PHE A 30 7.57 -8.76 -38.69
CA PHE A 30 8.57 -9.81 -38.51
C PHE A 30 8.74 -10.67 -39.76
N LEU A 31 9.99 -11.04 -40.07
CA LEU A 31 10.39 -11.83 -41.22
C LEU A 31 11.29 -12.96 -40.76
N ARG A 32 11.00 -14.20 -41.18
CA ARG A 32 11.87 -15.35 -40.91
C ARG A 32 12.72 -15.65 -42.15
N ARG A 33 14.03 -15.74 -41.98
CA ARG A 33 15.00 -16.13 -43.01
C ARG A 33 15.89 -17.27 -42.49
N PRO A 34 16.58 -18.04 -43.36
CA PRO A 34 17.51 -19.08 -42.92
C PRO A 34 18.61 -18.57 -41.96
N SER A 35 19.03 -17.30 -42.10
CA SER A 35 20.02 -16.67 -41.23
C SER A 35 19.47 -16.12 -39.90
N GLY A 36 18.17 -16.23 -39.62
CA GLY A 36 17.54 -15.83 -38.36
C GLY A 36 16.23 -15.04 -38.51
N LEU A 37 15.76 -14.48 -37.40
CA LEU A 37 14.56 -13.64 -37.36
C LEU A 37 14.92 -12.17 -37.59
N TYR A 38 14.12 -11.48 -38.39
CA TYR A 38 14.28 -10.07 -38.74
C TYR A 38 12.98 -9.31 -38.45
N VAL A 39 13.09 -7.99 -38.28
CA VAL A 39 11.96 -7.06 -38.24
C VAL A 39 12.13 -6.01 -39.33
N ARG A 40 11.04 -5.68 -40.01
CA ARG A 40 10.94 -4.71 -41.09
C ARG A 40 10.03 -3.56 -40.68
N PHE A 41 10.46 -2.33 -40.90
CA PHE A 41 9.70 -1.11 -40.68
C PHE A 41 9.46 -0.40 -42.01
N PHE A 42 8.25 0.09 -42.23
CA PHE A 42 7.93 0.92 -43.40
C PHE A 42 8.48 2.33 -43.20
N VAL A 43 9.15 2.84 -44.22
CA VAL A 43 9.59 4.24 -44.26
C VAL A 43 8.45 5.09 -44.84
N PRO A 44 7.97 6.14 -44.14
CA PRO A 44 6.95 7.04 -44.65
C PRO A 44 7.31 7.61 -46.02
N THR A 45 6.33 7.72 -46.92
CA THR A 45 6.53 8.11 -48.33
C THR A 45 7.20 9.46 -48.49
N ASP A 46 6.97 10.40 -47.57
CA ASP A 46 7.61 11.72 -47.53
C ASP A 46 9.12 11.64 -47.21
N LEU A 47 9.56 10.57 -46.54
CA LEU A 47 10.97 10.37 -46.14
C LEU A 47 11.71 9.38 -47.03
N GLN A 48 11.02 8.63 -47.89
CA GLN A 48 11.64 7.68 -48.83
C GLN A 48 12.67 8.33 -49.77
N PRO A 49 12.45 9.55 -50.33
CA PRO A 49 13.45 10.21 -51.15
C PRO A 49 14.73 10.58 -50.39
N LEU A 50 14.61 10.87 -49.09
CA LEU A 50 15.73 11.25 -48.23
C LEU A 50 16.51 10.04 -47.70
N ILE A 51 15.82 8.95 -47.38
CA ILE A 51 16.39 7.72 -46.81
C ILE A 51 16.85 6.74 -47.90
N GLY A 52 16.29 6.84 -49.12
CA GLY A 52 16.65 6.00 -50.26
C GLY A 52 16.13 4.56 -50.17
N SER A 53 15.25 4.25 -49.22
CA SER A 53 14.66 2.92 -49.07
C SER A 53 13.20 2.98 -48.63
N ARG A 54 12.39 2.06 -49.18
CA ARG A 54 10.98 1.86 -48.79
C ARG A 54 10.84 1.15 -47.43
N TYR A 55 11.86 0.38 -47.02
CA TYR A 55 11.82 -0.43 -45.80
C TYR A 55 13.17 -0.46 -45.10
N LEU A 56 13.16 -0.35 -43.77
CA LEU A 56 14.32 -0.61 -42.91
C LEU A 56 14.19 -2.00 -42.31
N VAL A 57 15.19 -2.87 -42.49
CA VAL A 57 15.17 -4.27 -42.02
C VAL A 57 16.31 -4.51 -41.04
N ARG A 58 16.03 -5.14 -39.90
CA ARG A 58 17.00 -5.43 -38.83
C ARG A 58 16.90 -6.87 -38.36
N ARG A 59 18.03 -7.56 -38.20
CA ARG A 59 18.09 -8.89 -37.54
C ARG A 59 17.84 -8.73 -36.04
N LEU A 60 17.02 -9.62 -35.48
CA LEU A 60 16.78 -9.69 -34.04
C LEU A 60 17.77 -10.66 -33.39
N PRO A 61 18.29 -10.34 -32.19
CA PRO A 61 19.20 -11.22 -31.48
C PRO A 61 18.50 -12.55 -31.15
N PRO A 62 19.20 -13.69 -31.17
CA PRO A 62 18.64 -14.96 -30.75
C PRO A 62 18.37 -14.89 -29.24
N ALA A 63 17.11 -14.66 -28.87
CA ALA A 63 16.67 -14.46 -27.50
C ALA A 63 15.24 -14.97 -27.30
N SER A 64 14.71 -14.85 -26.09
CA SER A 64 13.31 -15.15 -25.82
C SER A 64 12.38 -14.31 -26.70
N ILE A 65 11.21 -14.86 -27.02
CA ILE A 65 10.21 -14.21 -27.89
C ILE A 65 9.82 -12.83 -27.35
N ASP A 66 9.73 -12.68 -26.03
CA ASP A 66 9.38 -11.41 -25.39
C ASP A 66 10.48 -10.36 -25.51
N LEU A 67 11.76 -10.75 -25.39
CA LEU A 67 12.88 -9.82 -25.59
C LEU A 67 12.98 -9.38 -27.05
N MET A 68 12.68 -10.28 -28.00
CA MET A 68 12.62 -9.96 -29.42
C MET A 68 11.47 -8.97 -29.74
N ARG A 69 10.29 -9.16 -29.13
CA ARG A 69 9.15 -8.25 -29.24
C ARG A 69 9.46 -6.87 -28.64
N LEU A 70 10.08 -6.83 -27.46
CA LEU A 70 10.52 -5.59 -26.82
C LEU A 70 11.55 -4.86 -27.68
N THR A 71 12.53 -5.57 -28.23
CA THR A 71 13.56 -5.01 -29.12
C THR A 71 12.93 -4.39 -30.37
N ALA A 72 11.94 -5.07 -30.97
CA ALA A 72 11.20 -4.55 -32.12
C ALA A 72 10.35 -3.31 -31.77
N ALA A 73 9.69 -3.30 -30.60
CA ALA A 73 8.90 -2.15 -30.14
C ALA A 73 9.78 -0.93 -29.83
N SER A 74 10.90 -1.12 -29.15
CA SER A 74 11.86 -0.05 -28.87
C SER A 74 12.45 0.54 -30.15
N ALA A 75 12.76 -0.31 -31.14
CA ALA A 75 13.22 0.15 -32.45
C ALA A 75 12.15 0.96 -33.18
N ALA A 76 10.87 0.58 -33.07
CA ALA A 76 9.75 1.33 -33.65
C ALA A 76 9.66 2.76 -33.09
N VAL A 77 9.78 2.91 -31.77
CA VAL A 77 9.74 4.23 -31.10
C VAL A 77 10.92 5.09 -31.52
N ALA A 78 12.14 4.52 -31.53
CA ALA A 78 13.34 5.23 -31.96
C ALA A 78 13.24 5.72 -33.41
N LEU A 79 12.70 4.89 -34.32
CA LEU A 79 12.48 5.27 -35.71
C LEU A 79 11.42 6.37 -35.85
N SER A 80 10.35 6.33 -35.06
CA SER A 80 9.34 7.40 -35.04
C SER A 80 9.98 8.74 -34.67
N GLN A 81 10.80 8.77 -33.63
CA GLN A 81 11.51 9.97 -33.20
C GLN A 81 12.52 10.46 -34.25
N ALA A 82 13.20 9.53 -34.92
CA ALA A 82 14.12 9.87 -36.00
C ALA A 82 13.39 10.48 -37.20
N PHE A 83 12.27 9.90 -37.63
CA PHE A 83 11.43 10.44 -38.71
C PHE A 83 10.89 11.83 -38.37
N ASP A 84 10.48 12.05 -37.13
CA ASP A 84 10.02 13.37 -36.67
C ASP A 84 11.16 14.41 -36.64
N ARG A 85 12.39 14.01 -36.34
CA ARG A 85 13.56 14.90 -36.40
C ARG A 85 13.91 15.27 -37.84
N ILE A 86 13.91 14.30 -38.75
CA ILE A 86 14.17 14.52 -40.18
C ILE A 86 13.14 15.49 -40.77
N ARG A 87 11.87 15.41 -40.35
CA ARG A 87 10.82 16.34 -40.78
C ARG A 87 10.98 17.77 -40.25
N ARG A 88 11.68 17.96 -39.12
CA ARG A 88 11.76 19.27 -38.43
C ARG A 88 12.97 20.11 -38.83
N SER A 89 14.02 19.51 -39.39
CA SER A 89 15.20 20.22 -39.89
C SER A 89 15.80 19.49 -41.10
N PRO A 90 16.21 20.19 -42.17
CA PRO A 90 16.83 19.55 -43.33
C PRO A 90 18.18 18.95 -42.93
N MET A 91 18.28 17.63 -43.08
CA MET A 91 19.44 16.82 -42.71
C MET A 91 20.63 17.14 -43.63
N THR A 92 21.83 17.36 -43.08
CA THR A 92 23.01 17.68 -43.90
C THR A 92 23.50 16.45 -44.68
N GLU A 93 24.18 16.66 -45.80
CA GLU A 93 24.69 15.58 -46.67
C GLU A 93 25.65 14.62 -45.93
N LYS A 94 26.33 15.16 -44.91
CA LYS A 94 27.23 14.44 -44.00
C LYS A 94 26.48 13.49 -43.05
N ASP A 95 25.30 13.88 -42.58
CA ASP A 95 24.42 13.06 -41.73
C ASP A 95 23.73 11.95 -42.53
N ARG A 96 23.40 12.21 -43.80
CA ARG A 96 22.86 11.23 -44.75
C ARG A 96 23.87 10.12 -45.06
N ASP A 97 25.11 10.47 -45.36
CA ASP A 97 26.17 9.50 -45.66
C ASP A 97 26.62 8.70 -44.42
N ALA A 98 26.50 9.28 -43.22
CA ALA A 98 26.75 8.58 -41.96
C ALA A 98 25.64 7.55 -41.64
N LEU A 99 24.38 7.88 -41.92
CA LEU A 99 23.24 6.97 -41.76
C LEU A 99 23.31 5.78 -42.73
N LEU A 100 23.67 6.03 -44.00
CA LEU A 100 23.77 4.99 -45.03
C LEU A 100 24.94 4.01 -44.78
N ARG A 101 26.08 4.49 -44.27
CA ARG A 101 27.23 3.63 -43.90
C ARG A 101 26.98 2.78 -42.65
N ALA A 102 26.20 3.30 -41.69
CA ALA A 102 25.76 2.54 -40.52
C ALA A 102 24.72 1.45 -40.85
N LEU A 103 23.90 1.67 -41.89
CA LEU A 103 22.90 0.71 -42.37
C LEU A 103 23.48 -0.38 -43.29
N ALA A 104 24.60 -0.12 -43.97
CA ALA A 104 25.30 -1.06 -44.86
C ALA A 104 26.20 -2.08 -44.14
N GLY A 105 26.29 -2.02 -42.80
CA GLY A 105 27.00 -3.02 -41.99
C GLY A 105 28.53 -2.99 -42.09
N THR A 106 29.12 -1.89 -42.59
CA THR A 106 30.56 -1.76 -42.85
C THR A 106 31.31 -0.94 -41.79
N ILE A 107 30.67 -0.60 -40.67
CA ILE A 107 31.31 0.14 -39.57
C ILE A 107 30.94 -0.51 -38.23
N ASP A 108 31.97 -1.00 -37.55
CA ASP A 108 31.92 -1.72 -36.27
C ASP A 108 31.82 -0.81 -35.03
N ARG A 109 31.41 0.46 -35.14
CA ARG A 109 30.91 1.23 -33.98
C ARG A 109 30.26 2.61 -34.21
N TRP A 110 29.39 2.99 -33.27
CA TRP A 110 28.81 4.32 -33.02
C TRP A 110 29.10 4.78 -31.57
N THR A 111 29.08 6.09 -31.32
CA THR A 111 29.46 6.75 -30.04
C THR A 111 28.30 7.43 -29.29
N GLY A 112 28.35 7.45 -27.94
CA GLY A 112 27.47 8.23 -27.06
C GLY A 112 28.08 8.48 -25.67
N ASN A 113 27.64 9.54 -24.98
CA ASN A 113 28.31 10.21 -23.84
C ASN A 113 28.13 9.53 -22.45
N ILE A 114 29.15 9.61 -21.58
CA ILE A 114 29.15 9.20 -20.15
C ILE A 114 29.62 10.36 -19.26
N GLU A 115 28.92 10.66 -18.16
CA GLU A 115 29.35 11.61 -17.12
C GLU A 115 30.08 10.88 -15.96
N LEU A 116 31.20 11.43 -15.50
CA LEU A 116 31.96 10.95 -14.34
C LEU A 116 31.63 11.74 -13.04
N PRO A 117 31.93 11.20 -11.85
CA PRO A 117 31.40 11.69 -10.56
C PRO A 117 31.83 13.08 -10.09
N ASN A 118 32.65 13.81 -10.84
CA ASN A 118 33.03 15.21 -10.58
C ASN A 118 32.42 16.20 -11.59
N GLY A 119 31.47 15.76 -12.43
CA GLY A 119 30.81 16.60 -13.44
C GLY A 119 31.55 16.69 -14.79
N ALA A 120 32.65 15.96 -14.97
CA ALA A 120 33.30 15.85 -16.28
C ALA A 120 32.52 14.89 -17.20
N ARG A 121 32.30 15.32 -18.45
CA ARG A 121 31.70 14.52 -19.53
C ARG A 121 32.79 13.84 -20.35
N LEU A 122 32.77 12.52 -20.41
CA LEU A 122 33.47 11.73 -21.42
C LEU A 122 32.49 11.47 -22.57
N THR A 123 32.68 12.20 -23.66
CA THR A 123 32.02 11.94 -24.94
C THR A 123 32.89 11.00 -25.76
N ASP A 124 32.27 10.14 -26.59
CA ASP A 124 32.93 9.31 -27.60
C ASP A 124 33.92 8.22 -27.10
N LEU A 125 33.47 7.23 -26.32
CA LEU A 125 34.30 6.06 -25.98
C LEU A 125 33.87 4.76 -26.66
N GLN A 126 34.89 4.11 -27.21
CA GLN A 126 34.83 3.03 -28.18
C GLN A 126 35.67 1.83 -27.64
N VAL A 127 35.07 0.65 -27.30
CA VAL A 127 35.76 -0.68 -27.14
C VAL A 127 35.43 -1.80 -28.19
N ASN A 128 36.30 -2.09 -29.18
CA ASN A 128 36.02 -3.02 -30.29
C ASN A 128 36.84 -4.30 -30.09
N GLY A 129 36.18 -5.37 -29.62
CA GLY A 129 36.85 -6.66 -29.44
C GLY A 129 37.84 -6.70 -28.26
N ARG A 130 38.60 -7.81 -28.18
CA ARG A 130 39.40 -8.21 -27.00
C ARG A 130 40.70 -7.42 -26.83
N GLU A 131 41.26 -6.81 -27.87
CA GLU A 131 42.53 -6.07 -27.78
C GLU A 131 42.35 -4.63 -27.29
N ASP A 132 41.27 -3.94 -27.69
CA ASP A 132 40.91 -2.61 -27.15
C ASP A 132 40.58 -2.66 -25.65
N ALA A 133 39.99 -3.77 -25.19
CA ALA A 133 39.73 -3.99 -23.77
C ALA A 133 41.03 -4.08 -22.93
N LYS A 134 42.14 -4.51 -23.55
CA LYS A 134 43.45 -4.66 -22.90
C LYS A 134 44.18 -3.30 -22.80
N ALA A 135 44.16 -2.49 -23.87
CA ALA A 135 44.72 -1.14 -23.86
C ALA A 135 43.99 -0.17 -22.90
N LEU A 136 42.66 -0.33 -22.75
CA LEU A 136 41.85 0.42 -21.78
C LEU A 136 42.22 0.07 -20.32
N LEU A 137 42.47 -1.21 -20.04
CA LEU A 137 42.90 -1.68 -18.72
C LEU A 137 44.30 -1.16 -18.33
N ASP A 138 45.21 -1.04 -19.28
CA ASP A 138 46.56 -0.46 -19.04
C ASP A 138 46.51 1.05 -18.81
N THR A 139 45.59 1.75 -19.50
CA THR A 139 45.35 3.20 -19.30
C THR A 139 44.70 3.49 -17.94
N ILE A 140 43.77 2.64 -17.49
CA ILE A 140 43.14 2.73 -16.16
C ILE A 140 44.15 2.45 -15.03
N LYS A 141 45.10 1.52 -15.23
CA LYS A 141 46.19 1.27 -14.27
C LYS A 141 47.17 2.44 -14.17
N GLY A 142 47.43 3.15 -15.27
CA GLY A 142 48.24 4.39 -15.26
C GLY A 142 47.56 5.59 -14.59
N LEU A 143 46.23 5.68 -14.68
CA LEU A 143 45.42 6.73 -14.03
C LEU A 143 45.25 6.51 -12.51
N ALA A 144 45.38 5.27 -12.02
CA ALA A 144 45.36 4.97 -10.59
C ALA A 144 46.63 5.45 -9.85
N SER A 145 47.67 5.87 -10.57
CA SER A 145 48.95 6.31 -9.99
C SER A 145 49.06 7.82 -9.75
N SER A 146 48.05 8.62 -10.10
CA SER A 146 48.10 10.08 -9.97
C SER A 146 46.97 10.64 -9.10
N GLY A 147 47.27 10.79 -7.81
CA GLY A 147 46.89 11.96 -7.01
C GLY A 147 45.41 12.12 -6.62
N PHE A 148 45.13 11.83 -5.36
CA PHE A 148 43.93 12.21 -4.60
C PHE A 148 43.48 13.67 -4.85
N ALA A 149 42.19 13.87 -5.17
CA ALA A 149 41.47 15.10 -4.88
C ALA A 149 39.98 14.80 -4.62
N GLN A 150 39.49 15.27 -3.48
CA GLN A 150 38.19 14.97 -2.87
C GLN A 150 37.00 15.49 -3.69
N SER A 151 35.95 14.68 -3.81
CA SER A 151 34.65 15.07 -4.37
C SER A 151 33.99 16.15 -3.50
N SER A 152 33.53 17.25 -4.10
CA SER A 152 32.64 18.19 -3.43
C SER A 152 31.34 17.50 -2.98
N PRO A 153 30.76 17.86 -1.82
CA PRO A 153 29.63 17.13 -1.25
C PRO A 153 28.36 17.30 -2.10
N LEU A 154 27.55 16.22 -2.20
CA LEU A 154 26.15 16.29 -2.64
C LEU A 154 25.42 17.43 -1.89
N PRO A 155 24.52 18.20 -2.51
CA PRO A 155 23.73 19.21 -1.81
C PRO A 155 22.92 18.50 -0.70
N GLY A 156 23.31 18.70 0.56
CA GLY A 156 22.72 18.03 1.73
C GLY A 156 23.50 16.84 2.32
N ALA A 157 24.73 16.54 1.86
CA ALA A 157 25.61 15.51 2.44
C ALA A 157 25.97 15.73 3.93
N GLY A 158 25.73 16.94 4.45
CA GLY A 158 25.90 17.29 5.86
C GLY A 158 24.64 17.10 6.73
N ASP A 159 23.50 16.69 6.16
CA ASP A 159 22.31 16.41 6.96
C ASP A 159 22.47 15.09 7.73
N THR A 160 22.16 15.15 9.03
CA THR A 160 22.14 13.96 9.89
C THR A 160 20.93 13.08 9.57
N LEU A 161 21.08 11.78 9.80
CA LEU A 161 20.00 10.80 9.73
C LEU A 161 18.81 11.23 10.59
N THR A 162 19.08 11.78 11.78
CA THR A 162 18.07 12.32 12.68
C THR A 162 17.22 13.42 12.03
N LYS A 163 17.88 14.41 11.42
CA LYS A 163 17.18 15.51 10.74
C LYS A 163 16.33 14.99 9.59
N ARG A 164 16.86 14.09 8.76
CA ARG A 164 16.13 13.53 7.61
C ARG A 164 14.95 12.64 8.01
N VAL A 165 15.08 11.87 9.08
CA VAL A 165 13.95 11.11 9.64
C VAL A 165 12.84 12.05 10.09
N GLY A 166 13.18 13.16 10.76
CA GLY A 166 12.22 14.19 11.17
C GLY A 166 11.43 14.75 9.99
N LEU A 167 12.13 15.24 8.96
CA LEU A 167 11.52 15.79 7.74
C LEU A 167 10.63 14.76 7.04
N TYR A 168 11.10 13.52 6.90
CA TYR A 168 10.30 12.47 6.26
C TYR A 168 9.02 12.13 7.04
N LEU A 169 9.07 12.14 8.39
CA LEU A 169 7.87 11.92 9.20
C LEU A 169 6.88 13.10 9.09
N GLU A 170 7.38 14.33 8.93
CA GLU A 170 6.55 15.50 8.62
C GLU A 170 5.93 15.40 7.23
N ASP A 171 6.68 14.99 6.22
CA ASP A 171 6.15 14.74 4.88
C ASP A 171 5.02 13.69 4.89
N LEU A 172 5.20 12.60 5.65
CA LEU A 172 4.16 11.59 5.83
C LEU A 172 2.90 12.16 6.51
N ARG A 173 3.06 13.06 7.49
CA ARG A 173 1.94 13.76 8.14
C ARG A 173 1.24 14.70 7.16
N ASN A 174 1.99 15.49 6.40
CA ASN A 174 1.49 16.42 5.39
C ASN A 174 0.75 15.70 4.26
N ALA A 175 1.25 14.54 3.85
CA ALA A 175 0.61 13.64 2.90
C ALA A 175 -0.63 12.92 3.49
N LYS A 176 -1.06 13.24 4.71
CA LYS A 176 -2.22 12.65 5.41
C LYS A 176 -2.16 11.11 5.48
N THR A 177 -0.96 10.57 5.65
CA THR A 177 -0.76 9.12 5.83
C THR A 177 -1.55 8.61 7.03
N SER A 178 -2.15 7.41 6.93
CA SER A 178 -2.95 6.85 8.03
C SER A 178 -2.18 6.84 9.37
N PRO A 179 -2.82 7.16 10.52
CA PRO A 179 -2.13 7.27 11.80
C PRO A 179 -1.39 6.00 12.21
N GLY A 180 -1.94 4.83 11.85
CA GLY A 180 -1.28 3.55 12.10
C GLY A 180 0.00 3.37 11.28
N ASN A 181 -0.01 3.80 10.02
CA ASN A 181 1.17 3.72 9.15
C ASN A 181 2.25 4.73 9.53
N LEU A 182 1.84 5.94 9.94
CA LEU A 182 2.76 6.94 10.49
C LEU A 182 3.46 6.41 11.75
N LEU A 183 2.70 5.86 12.70
CA LEU A 183 3.25 5.29 13.93
C LEU A 183 4.18 4.09 13.66
N ASP A 184 3.79 3.21 12.72
CA ASP A 184 4.63 2.07 12.32
C ASP A 184 5.95 2.58 11.67
N SER A 185 5.90 3.67 10.90
CA SER A 185 7.08 4.31 10.29
C SER A 185 7.98 4.97 11.34
N GLU A 186 7.39 5.77 12.24
CA GLU A 186 8.08 6.44 13.35
C GLU A 186 8.81 5.45 14.26
N ASN A 187 8.14 4.36 14.66
CA ASN A 187 8.76 3.30 15.44
C ASN A 187 9.93 2.65 14.70
N THR A 188 9.76 2.35 13.40
CA THR A 188 10.83 1.73 12.59
C THR A 188 12.04 2.63 12.50
N LEU A 189 11.83 3.90 12.14
CA LEU A 189 12.92 4.85 11.92
C LEU A 189 13.62 5.25 13.22
N THR A 190 12.90 5.25 14.34
CA THR A 190 13.49 5.42 15.67
C THR A 190 14.45 4.27 16.00
N ILE A 191 14.02 3.01 15.82
CA ILE A 191 14.89 1.84 16.02
C ILE A 191 16.08 1.88 15.06
N PHE A 192 15.86 2.22 13.79
CA PHE A 192 16.92 2.35 12.80
C PHE A 192 17.98 3.37 13.23
N ARG A 193 17.55 4.58 13.63
CA ARG A 193 18.45 5.64 14.09
C ARG A 193 19.23 5.23 15.35
N GLU A 194 18.59 4.57 16.31
CA GLU A 194 19.27 4.11 17.53
C GLU A 194 20.32 3.01 17.25
N ILE A 195 20.12 2.18 16.23
CA ILE A 195 21.08 1.13 15.84
C ILE A 195 22.17 1.68 14.92
N ALA A 196 21.83 2.56 13.98
CA ALA A 196 22.77 3.10 12.99
C ALA A 196 23.67 4.21 13.57
N GLY A 197 23.22 4.90 14.62
CA GLY A 197 23.90 6.04 15.24
C GLY A 197 23.06 7.32 15.12
N LEU A 198 22.93 8.06 16.23
CA LEU A 198 22.08 9.26 16.30
C LEU A 198 22.63 10.43 15.46
N ASP A 199 23.96 10.55 15.41
CA ASP A 199 24.67 11.66 14.74
C ASP A 199 25.24 11.26 13.37
N LEU A 200 24.82 10.12 12.84
CA LEU A 200 25.30 9.61 11.55
C LEU A 200 24.86 10.53 10.41
N LEU A 201 25.80 10.92 9.54
CA LEU A 201 25.48 11.66 8.33
C LEU A 201 24.77 10.78 7.31
N MET A 202 23.86 11.34 6.53
CA MET A 202 23.18 10.59 5.46
C MET A 202 24.15 10.00 4.43
N SER A 203 25.26 10.69 4.16
CA SER A 203 26.33 10.22 3.28
C SER A 203 27.00 8.92 3.78
N GLN A 204 26.91 8.65 5.08
CA GLN A 204 27.46 7.45 5.73
C GLN A 204 26.41 6.34 5.88
N VAL A 205 25.14 6.58 5.51
CA VAL A 205 24.09 5.56 5.55
C VAL A 205 24.28 4.60 4.38
N GLY A 206 24.96 3.49 4.66
CA GLY A 206 25.25 2.45 3.68
C GLY A 206 24.66 1.09 4.03
N GLU A 207 25.13 0.07 3.32
CA GLU A 207 24.70 -1.31 3.51
C GLU A 207 25.00 -1.82 4.92
N THR A 208 26.12 -1.37 5.53
CA THR A 208 26.54 -1.73 6.88
C THR A 208 25.48 -1.40 7.93
N GLN A 209 24.96 -0.17 7.93
CA GLN A 209 23.95 0.28 8.89
C GLN A 209 22.61 -0.43 8.66
N VAL A 210 22.23 -0.64 7.39
CA VAL A 210 21.00 -1.37 7.07
C VAL A 210 21.09 -2.83 7.50
N ARG A 211 22.24 -3.49 7.30
CA ARG A 211 22.48 -4.85 7.81
C ARG A 211 22.47 -4.91 9.33
N ALA A 212 23.12 -3.95 10.00
CA ALA A 212 23.11 -3.86 11.46
C ALA A 212 21.68 -3.74 12.01
N PHE A 213 20.85 -2.92 11.37
CA PHE A 213 19.43 -2.80 11.71
C PHE A 213 18.65 -4.10 11.48
N LEU A 214 18.73 -4.69 10.28
CA LEU A 214 18.00 -5.91 9.97
C LEU A 214 18.41 -7.09 10.89
N ASN A 215 19.71 -7.22 11.18
CA ASN A 215 20.21 -8.21 12.13
C ASN A 215 19.73 -7.90 13.56
N GLY A 216 19.78 -6.64 13.97
CA GLY A 216 19.29 -6.20 15.28
C GLY A 216 17.80 -6.48 15.50
N LEU A 217 16.98 -6.46 14.44
CA LEU A 217 15.56 -6.81 14.54
C LEU A 217 15.32 -8.30 14.85
N HIS A 218 16.22 -9.21 14.51
CA HIS A 218 16.12 -10.63 14.91
C HIS A 218 16.34 -10.83 16.43
N ASP A 219 17.09 -9.92 17.04
CA ASP A 219 17.32 -9.86 18.49
C ASP A 219 16.36 -8.89 19.20
N TRP A 220 15.41 -8.31 18.46
CA TRP A 220 14.42 -7.41 19.04
C TRP A 220 13.26 -8.20 19.68
N PRO A 221 12.97 -8.00 20.97
CA PRO A 221 11.91 -8.74 21.64
C PRO A 221 10.53 -8.22 21.25
N SER A 222 9.55 -9.12 21.21
CA SER A 222 8.15 -8.77 20.99
C SER A 222 7.66 -7.78 22.05
N ASN A 223 6.99 -6.72 21.60
CA ASN A 223 6.47 -5.64 22.44
C ASN A 223 7.53 -4.97 23.34
N ALA A 224 8.82 -4.93 22.93
CA ALA A 224 9.93 -4.37 23.72
C ALA A 224 9.58 -3.09 24.48
N ARG A 225 9.15 -2.04 23.76
CA ARG A 225 8.82 -0.71 24.32
C ARG A 225 7.62 -0.69 25.30
N LYS A 226 6.84 -1.77 25.39
CA LYS A 226 5.73 -1.91 26.35
C LYS A 226 6.13 -2.64 27.62
N LYS A 227 7.22 -3.41 27.61
CA LYS A 227 7.69 -4.18 28.77
C LYS A 227 8.53 -3.27 29.65
N ALA A 228 8.23 -3.25 30.96
CA ALA A 228 8.96 -2.43 31.93
C ALA A 228 10.47 -2.68 31.88
N GLU A 229 10.88 -3.93 31.64
CA GLU A 229 12.27 -4.36 31.55
C GLU A 229 13.11 -3.67 30.45
N TYR A 230 12.47 -3.23 29.36
CA TYR A 230 13.14 -2.66 28.18
C TYR A 230 12.76 -1.21 27.92
N LYS A 231 11.81 -0.66 28.68
CA LYS A 231 11.17 0.63 28.38
C LYS A 231 12.17 1.78 28.36
N GLU A 232 13.10 1.80 29.32
CA GLU A 232 14.10 2.87 29.52
C GLU A 232 15.45 2.55 28.84
N LEU A 233 15.56 1.42 28.12
CA LEU A 233 16.80 1.01 27.45
C LEU A 233 16.85 1.49 26.00
N SER A 234 18.03 1.82 25.51
CA SER A 234 18.28 2.09 24.09
C SER A 234 18.17 0.80 23.25
N ALA A 235 17.96 0.92 21.94
CA ALA A 235 17.88 -0.24 21.05
C ALA A 235 19.11 -1.15 21.15
N ALA A 236 20.31 -0.55 21.22
CA ALA A 236 21.56 -1.28 21.39
C ALA A 236 21.61 -2.04 22.73
N GLN A 237 21.18 -1.41 23.83
CA GLN A 237 21.11 -2.04 25.14
C GLN A 237 20.09 -3.18 25.18
N ILE A 238 18.92 -3.01 24.54
CA ILE A 238 17.90 -4.07 24.43
C ILE A 238 18.47 -5.28 23.68
N ILE A 239 19.10 -5.06 22.52
CA ILE A 239 19.69 -6.13 21.71
C ILE A 239 20.79 -6.86 22.50
N ALA A 240 21.70 -6.12 23.15
CA ALA A 240 22.76 -6.71 23.97
C ALA A 240 22.18 -7.55 25.12
N LYS A 241 21.16 -7.03 25.81
CA LYS A 241 20.49 -7.74 26.91
C LYS A 241 19.80 -9.01 26.43
N VAL A 242 19.08 -8.96 25.31
CA VAL A 242 18.41 -10.15 24.73
C VAL A 242 19.44 -11.20 24.30
N LYS A 243 20.56 -10.80 23.68
CA LYS A 243 21.64 -11.72 23.35
C LYS A 243 22.20 -12.43 24.58
N GLN A 244 22.46 -11.67 25.66
CA GLN A 244 22.92 -12.25 26.92
C GLN A 244 21.89 -13.21 27.54
N GLN A 245 20.61 -12.85 27.51
CA GLN A 245 19.55 -13.72 28.04
C GLN A 245 19.40 -15.00 27.22
N ARG A 246 19.46 -14.92 25.89
CA ARG A 246 19.45 -16.10 25.00
C ARG A 246 20.67 -17.00 25.20
N ALA A 247 21.85 -16.41 25.40
CA ALA A 247 23.07 -17.16 25.72
C ALA A 247 22.97 -17.91 27.07
N LYS A 248 22.15 -17.40 28.00
CA LYS A 248 21.80 -18.07 29.27
C LYS A 248 20.65 -19.08 29.14
N GLY A 249 20.21 -19.40 27.91
CA GLY A 249 19.14 -20.35 27.64
C GLY A 249 17.71 -19.82 27.80
N LEU A 250 17.52 -18.51 28.04
CA LEU A 250 16.16 -17.95 28.14
C LEU A 250 15.51 -17.83 26.76
N VAL A 251 14.28 -18.37 26.64
CA VAL A 251 13.47 -18.25 25.44
C VAL A 251 12.76 -16.90 25.42
N ILE A 252 13.22 -16.01 24.53
CA ILE A 252 12.63 -14.67 24.33
C ILE A 252 11.93 -14.62 22.98
N ALA A 253 10.60 -14.45 23.03
CA ALA A 253 9.77 -14.29 21.85
C ALA A 253 10.19 -13.04 21.05
N GLY A 254 10.70 -13.25 19.84
CA GLY A 254 11.11 -12.20 18.90
C GLY A 254 9.96 -11.62 18.07
N LEU A 255 10.31 -10.79 17.09
CA LEU A 255 9.36 -10.28 16.10
C LEU A 255 8.92 -11.38 15.12
N SER A 256 7.67 -11.32 14.69
CA SER A 256 7.19 -12.20 13.60
C SER A 256 7.73 -11.76 12.24
N ASP A 257 7.86 -12.69 11.29
CA ASP A 257 8.32 -12.42 9.92
C ASP A 257 7.54 -11.30 9.23
N ARG A 258 6.22 -11.24 9.47
CA ARG A 258 5.37 -10.15 8.96
C ARG A 258 5.78 -8.80 9.54
N THR A 259 6.16 -8.76 10.81
CA THR A 259 6.59 -7.53 11.49
C THR A 259 7.99 -7.11 11.02
N LEU A 260 8.91 -8.07 10.86
CA LEU A 260 10.22 -7.84 10.24
C LEU A 260 10.07 -7.28 8.82
N GLY A 261 9.20 -7.89 8.00
CA GLY A 261 8.88 -7.42 6.66
C GLY A 261 8.34 -5.99 6.65
N LYS A 262 7.43 -5.65 7.58
CA LYS A 262 6.94 -4.27 7.74
C LYS A 262 8.07 -3.30 8.07
N HIS A 263 8.94 -3.61 9.03
CA HIS A 263 10.07 -2.73 9.36
C HIS A 263 10.97 -2.50 8.13
N ARG A 264 11.27 -3.57 7.37
CA ARG A 264 12.01 -3.46 6.11
C ARG A 264 11.29 -2.57 5.09
N ASP A 265 9.99 -2.75 4.88
CA ASP A 265 9.21 -1.97 3.92
C ASP A 265 9.14 -0.47 4.32
N ARG A 266 9.05 -0.17 5.62
CA ARG A 266 9.07 1.22 6.14
C ARG A 266 10.44 1.87 5.95
N LEU A 267 11.52 1.13 6.20
CA LEU A 267 12.88 1.59 5.94
C LEU A 267 13.13 1.82 4.44
N ALA A 268 12.65 0.91 3.59
CA ALA A 268 12.75 1.06 2.13
C ALA A 268 12.04 2.33 1.64
N SER A 269 10.84 2.60 2.14
CA SER A 269 10.09 3.82 1.81
C SER A 269 10.87 5.08 2.17
N PHE A 270 11.51 5.12 3.34
CA PHE A 270 12.36 6.24 3.76
C PHE A 270 13.60 6.40 2.87
N LEU A 271 14.36 5.31 2.64
CA LEU A 271 15.58 5.33 1.84
C LEU A 271 15.30 5.74 0.39
N ASN A 272 14.22 5.22 -0.20
CA ASN A 272 13.80 5.59 -1.56
C ASN A 272 13.40 7.06 -1.65
N ALA A 273 12.78 7.63 -0.60
CA ALA A 273 12.52 9.08 -0.55
C ALA A 273 13.83 9.89 -0.49
N GLN A 274 14.87 9.39 0.20
CA GLN A 274 16.18 10.05 0.22
C GLN A 274 16.90 9.94 -1.13
N VAL A 275 16.71 8.83 -1.86
CA VAL A 275 17.18 8.69 -3.26
C VAL A 275 16.46 9.67 -4.19
N ALA A 276 15.13 9.75 -4.10
CA ALA A 276 14.34 10.70 -4.89
C ALA A 276 14.70 12.17 -4.59
N GLY A 277 15.11 12.46 -3.35
CA GLY A 277 15.62 13.77 -2.94
C GLY A 277 17.10 14.03 -3.27
N GLY A 278 17.79 13.11 -3.95
CA GLY A 278 19.19 13.26 -4.37
C GLY A 278 20.25 13.11 -3.27
N LEU A 279 19.86 12.68 -2.05
CA LEU A 279 20.79 12.51 -0.93
C LEU A 279 21.51 11.16 -0.94
N LEU A 280 20.90 10.17 -1.60
CA LEU A 280 21.48 8.86 -1.84
C LEU A 280 21.44 8.57 -3.33
N THR A 281 22.53 8.04 -3.89
CA THR A 281 22.56 7.65 -5.32
C THR A 281 21.73 6.41 -5.59
N ARG A 282 21.68 5.47 -4.64
CA ARG A 282 20.90 4.23 -4.72
C ARG A 282 20.45 3.82 -3.32
N SER A 283 19.42 2.98 -3.23
CA SER A 283 18.95 2.50 -1.93
C SER A 283 19.92 1.44 -1.40
N PRO A 284 20.45 1.58 -0.16
CA PRO A 284 21.28 0.55 0.45
C PRO A 284 20.57 -0.80 0.65
N LEU A 285 19.23 -0.84 0.54
CA LEU A 285 18.45 -2.07 0.60
C LEU A 285 18.45 -2.89 -0.69
N ASP A 286 18.80 -2.31 -1.84
CA ASP A 286 18.75 -2.97 -3.14
C ASP A 286 19.71 -4.16 -3.23
N GLY A 287 20.86 -4.06 -2.55
CA GLY A 287 21.87 -5.13 -2.48
C GLY A 287 21.56 -6.23 -1.46
N ILE A 288 20.58 -6.04 -0.58
CA ILE A 288 20.28 -6.98 0.51
C ILE A 288 19.08 -7.83 0.09
N LYS A 289 19.30 -9.10 -0.24
CA LYS A 289 18.20 -10.02 -0.57
C LYS A 289 17.19 -10.11 0.57
N ARG A 290 15.90 -10.08 0.22
CA ARG A 290 14.83 -10.42 1.15
C ARG A 290 14.91 -11.93 1.37
N GLN A 291 15.05 -12.38 2.62
CA GLN A 291 14.90 -13.80 2.91
C GLN A 291 13.51 -14.23 2.44
N SER A 292 13.45 -15.25 1.57
CA SER A 292 12.18 -15.84 1.19
C SER A 292 11.57 -16.43 2.44
N SER A 293 10.47 -15.85 2.90
CA SER A 293 9.69 -16.44 3.97
C SER A 293 8.95 -17.65 3.41
N ALA A 294 9.65 -18.76 3.17
CA ALA A 294 9.00 -20.06 3.03
C ALA A 294 8.12 -20.34 4.27
N THR A 295 8.50 -19.78 5.43
CA THR A 295 7.74 -19.72 6.68
C THR A 295 6.54 -18.76 6.68
N ALA A 296 6.39 -17.84 5.72
CA ALA A 296 5.15 -17.05 5.60
C ALA A 296 3.96 -17.89 5.14
N ILE A 297 4.21 -19.10 4.63
CA ILE A 297 3.18 -20.13 4.42
C ILE A 297 2.73 -20.71 5.77
N ALA A 298 3.61 -20.76 6.77
CA ALA A 298 3.33 -21.29 8.12
C ALA A 298 2.61 -20.29 9.05
N THR A 299 2.63 -18.98 8.75
CA THR A 299 1.64 -18.08 9.34
C THR A 299 0.37 -18.23 8.51
N LEU A 300 -0.50 -19.15 8.93
CA LEU A 300 -1.77 -19.43 8.24
C LEU A 300 -2.40 -18.09 7.82
N PRO A 301 -2.53 -17.81 6.51
CA PRO A 301 -3.25 -16.64 6.06
C PRO A 301 -4.64 -16.71 6.70
N ARG A 302 -5.14 -15.56 7.16
CA ARG A 302 -6.48 -15.48 7.78
C ARG A 302 -7.45 -16.28 6.93
N ARG A 303 -8.02 -17.33 7.51
CA ARG A 303 -8.84 -18.30 6.76
C ARG A 303 -10.33 -18.01 6.93
N PRO A 304 -11.15 -18.42 5.96
CA PRO A 304 -12.60 -18.47 6.15
C PRO A 304 -12.96 -19.43 7.30
N PHE A 305 -14.07 -19.15 7.97
CA PHE A 305 -14.76 -20.11 8.81
C PHE A 305 -15.35 -21.24 7.96
N SER A 306 -15.29 -22.48 8.47
CA SER A 306 -16.04 -23.60 7.92
C SER A 306 -17.53 -23.48 8.25
N ILE A 307 -18.38 -24.34 7.68
CA ILE A 307 -19.82 -24.34 7.99
C ILE A 307 -20.04 -24.76 9.44
N GLU A 308 -19.31 -25.78 9.89
CA GLU A 308 -19.37 -26.33 11.25
C GLU A 308 -18.99 -25.25 12.27
N GLU A 309 -17.95 -24.47 11.97
CA GLU A 309 -17.55 -23.34 12.81
C GLU A 309 -18.59 -22.23 12.84
N ILE A 310 -19.24 -21.92 11.71
CA ILE A 310 -20.33 -20.94 11.70
C ILE A 310 -21.51 -21.45 12.54
N ASN A 311 -21.86 -22.73 12.44
CA ASN A 311 -22.93 -23.33 13.23
C ASN A 311 -22.60 -23.29 14.73
N GLN A 312 -21.35 -23.59 15.11
CA GLN A 312 -20.90 -23.49 16.50
C GLN A 312 -20.88 -22.03 17.00
N LEU A 313 -20.52 -21.08 16.13
CA LEU A 313 -20.48 -19.65 16.48
C LEU A 313 -21.86 -19.07 16.75
N PHE A 314 -22.87 -19.56 16.04
CA PHE A 314 -24.26 -19.12 16.17
C PHE A 314 -25.16 -20.16 16.83
N ASP A 315 -24.55 -21.04 17.64
CA ASP A 315 -25.28 -21.91 18.56
C ASP A 315 -26.06 -21.02 19.55
N MET A 316 -27.39 -21.02 19.46
CA MET A 316 -28.24 -20.06 20.18
C MET A 316 -28.11 -20.16 21.70
N GLU A 317 -27.82 -21.36 22.24
CA GLU A 317 -27.60 -21.57 23.67
C GLU A 317 -26.37 -20.82 24.19
N LYS A 318 -25.40 -20.54 23.31
CA LYS A 318 -24.14 -19.85 23.66
C LYS A 318 -24.11 -18.42 23.15
N PHE A 319 -24.67 -18.18 21.96
CA PHE A 319 -24.64 -16.89 21.29
C PHE A 319 -25.55 -15.88 21.98
N LEU A 320 -26.78 -16.25 22.35
CA LEU A 320 -27.73 -15.33 22.99
C LEU A 320 -27.20 -14.84 24.35
N PRO A 321 -26.77 -15.70 25.30
CA PRO A 321 -26.24 -15.23 26.58
C PRO A 321 -24.98 -14.36 26.45
N TRP A 322 -24.11 -14.64 25.47
CA TRP A 322 -22.92 -13.81 25.24
C TRP A 322 -23.27 -12.40 24.72
N SER A 323 -24.34 -12.31 23.95
CA SER A 323 -24.82 -11.07 23.30
C SER A 323 -25.88 -10.31 24.10
N GLU A 324 -26.34 -10.88 25.22
CA GLU A 324 -27.36 -10.33 26.10
C GLU A 324 -27.04 -8.90 26.55
N GLU A 325 -28.06 -8.03 26.52
CA GLU A 325 -27.96 -6.58 26.76
C GLU A 325 -26.90 -5.86 25.91
N ARG A 326 -26.35 -6.49 24.86
CA ARG A 326 -25.26 -5.97 24.05
C ARG A 326 -25.60 -6.06 22.56
N PRO A 327 -26.46 -5.13 22.07
CA PRO A 327 -26.84 -5.08 20.66
C PRO A 327 -25.64 -4.97 19.71
N ASP A 328 -24.54 -4.36 20.16
CA ASP A 328 -23.29 -4.26 19.38
C ASP A 328 -22.63 -5.64 19.14
N ARG A 329 -22.81 -6.60 20.05
CA ARG A 329 -22.36 -7.98 19.88
C ARG A 329 -23.30 -8.76 18.99
N TYR A 330 -24.60 -8.72 19.27
CA TYR A 330 -25.62 -9.46 18.52
C TYR A 330 -25.63 -9.03 17.05
N TRP A 331 -26.02 -7.79 16.78
CA TRP A 331 -26.13 -7.27 15.42
C TRP A 331 -24.77 -7.10 14.76
N GLY A 332 -23.74 -6.66 15.49
CA GLY A 332 -22.41 -6.46 14.91
C GLY A 332 -21.79 -7.73 14.33
N VAL A 333 -21.99 -8.88 14.98
CA VAL A 333 -21.48 -10.18 14.50
C VAL A 333 -22.37 -10.76 13.39
N LEU A 334 -23.69 -10.65 13.52
CA LEU A 334 -24.64 -11.08 12.48
C LEU A 334 -24.47 -10.29 11.17
N LEU A 335 -24.30 -8.97 11.26
CA LEU A 335 -23.96 -8.12 10.12
C LEU A 335 -22.62 -8.52 9.51
N ALA A 336 -21.63 -8.92 10.30
CA ALA A 336 -20.35 -9.38 9.76
C ALA A 336 -20.52 -10.66 8.94
N ALA A 337 -21.33 -11.62 9.41
CA ALA A 337 -21.67 -12.84 8.68
C ALA A 337 -22.45 -12.54 7.39
N GLY A 338 -23.43 -11.64 7.47
CA GLY A 338 -24.31 -11.28 6.35
C GLY A 338 -23.73 -10.28 5.36
N THR A 339 -22.57 -9.66 5.60
CA THR A 339 -22.00 -8.64 4.69
C THR A 339 -20.52 -8.83 4.37
N GLY A 340 -19.76 -9.54 5.22
CA GLY A 340 -18.30 -9.59 5.13
C GLY A 340 -17.61 -8.22 5.31
N ALA A 341 -18.30 -7.23 5.86
CA ALA A 341 -17.76 -5.90 6.12
C ALA A 341 -16.61 -5.95 7.15
N ARG A 342 -15.71 -4.95 7.09
CA ARG A 342 -14.62 -4.86 8.07
C ARG A 342 -15.19 -4.45 9.42
N VAL A 343 -14.58 -4.91 10.52
CA VAL A 343 -15.05 -4.62 11.88
C VAL A 343 -15.25 -3.13 12.16
N ASN A 344 -14.35 -2.26 11.67
CA ASN A 344 -14.50 -0.82 11.84
C ASN A 344 -15.55 -0.22 10.90
N GLU A 345 -15.79 -0.83 9.73
CA GLU A 345 -16.87 -0.39 8.83
C GLU A 345 -18.23 -0.60 9.52
N LEU A 346 -18.43 -1.70 10.24
CA LEU A 346 -19.63 -1.97 11.04
C LEU A 346 -19.68 -1.13 12.34
N GLY A 347 -18.57 -1.05 13.07
CA GLY A 347 -18.53 -0.33 14.34
C GLY A 347 -18.75 1.18 14.22
N GLN A 348 -18.51 1.77 13.05
CA GLN A 348 -18.67 3.22 12.80
C GLN A 348 -20.00 3.58 12.12
N LEU A 349 -20.91 2.62 11.93
CA LEU A 349 -22.19 2.88 11.26
C LEU A 349 -23.05 3.84 12.07
N TYR A 350 -23.63 4.80 11.37
CA TYR A 350 -24.73 5.62 11.83
C TYR A 350 -26.06 4.93 11.54
N ALA A 351 -27.11 5.29 12.28
CA ALA A 351 -28.45 4.79 12.00
C ALA A 351 -28.88 5.16 10.55
N ASP A 352 -28.51 6.37 10.10
CA ASP A 352 -28.77 6.87 8.73
C ASP A 352 -27.87 6.27 7.63
N ASP A 353 -26.93 5.38 7.99
CA ASP A 353 -26.20 4.56 7.01
C ASP A 353 -27.03 3.33 6.60
N VAL A 354 -28.06 2.97 7.36
CA VAL A 354 -29.03 1.93 7.01
C VAL A 354 -30.15 2.60 6.23
N ALA A 355 -30.30 2.23 4.96
CA ALA A 355 -31.22 2.89 4.05
C ALA A 355 -31.79 1.90 3.03
N GLU A 356 -32.97 2.24 2.52
CA GLU A 356 -33.59 1.57 1.39
C GLU A 356 -33.16 2.24 0.08
N VAL A 357 -32.73 1.44 -0.88
CA VAL A 357 -32.41 1.90 -2.23
C VAL A 357 -33.12 0.98 -3.22
N ASN A 358 -34.04 1.53 -4.02
CA ASN A 358 -34.84 0.79 -5.01
C ASN A 358 -35.51 -0.47 -4.43
N GLY A 359 -36.20 -0.35 -3.30
CA GLY A 359 -36.89 -1.48 -2.68
C GLY A 359 -36.00 -2.41 -1.85
N ILE A 360 -34.68 -2.16 -1.80
CA ILE A 360 -33.73 -3.05 -1.14
C ILE A 360 -33.06 -2.32 0.02
N TRP A 361 -33.32 -2.81 1.23
CA TRP A 361 -32.66 -2.36 2.44
C TRP A 361 -31.20 -2.82 2.47
N GLY A 362 -30.32 -1.92 2.89
CA GLY A 362 -28.88 -2.17 2.92
C GLY A 362 -28.13 -1.17 3.80
N ILE A 363 -26.81 -1.29 3.80
CA ILE A 363 -25.89 -0.46 4.56
C ILE A 363 -24.94 0.27 3.62
N HIS A 364 -24.85 1.58 3.79
CA HIS A 364 -23.83 2.41 3.17
C HIS A 364 -22.51 2.35 3.93
N ILE A 365 -21.51 1.69 3.35
CA ILE A 365 -20.12 1.81 3.82
C ILE A 365 -19.52 3.05 3.20
N ARG A 366 -19.47 4.14 3.97
CA ARG A 366 -18.98 5.46 3.53
C ARG A 366 -18.11 6.14 4.58
N ALA A 367 -17.54 7.29 4.19
CA ALA A 367 -16.93 8.25 5.11
C ALA A 367 -17.68 9.58 4.99
N GLY A 368 -18.98 9.56 5.28
CA GLY A 368 -19.86 10.73 5.18
C GLY A 368 -19.75 11.68 6.39
N ARG A 369 -19.31 11.15 7.54
CA ARG A 369 -19.11 11.90 8.78
C ARG A 369 -17.62 12.01 9.13
N ARG A 370 -17.26 13.04 9.91
CA ARG A 370 -15.87 13.39 10.29
C ARG A 370 -15.06 12.26 10.94
N ASP A 371 -15.75 11.35 11.62
CA ASP A 371 -15.20 10.27 12.42
C ASP A 371 -15.34 8.88 11.76
N GLN A 372 -15.98 8.82 10.58
CA GLN A 372 -15.98 7.64 9.73
C GLN A 372 -14.73 7.60 8.86
N LYS A 373 -14.17 6.41 8.68
CA LYS A 373 -12.97 6.20 7.86
C LYS A 373 -13.12 5.01 6.95
N LEU A 374 -12.75 5.21 5.68
CA LEU A 374 -12.59 4.14 4.71
C LEU A 374 -11.11 3.78 4.58
N LYS A 375 -10.82 2.49 4.38
CA LYS A 375 -9.45 2.01 4.23
C LYS A 375 -8.86 2.41 2.87
N ASN A 376 -9.69 2.42 1.82
CA ASN A 376 -9.34 2.80 0.46
C ASN A 376 -10.60 3.27 -0.28
N ALA A 377 -10.45 3.87 -1.47
CA ALA A 377 -11.59 4.35 -2.27
C ALA A 377 -12.62 3.25 -2.56
N ASN A 378 -12.14 2.04 -2.89
CA ASN A 378 -12.99 0.87 -3.18
C ASN A 378 -13.77 0.34 -1.97
N SER A 379 -13.57 0.89 -0.77
CA SER A 379 -14.44 0.58 0.37
C SER A 379 -15.80 1.27 0.26
N LEU A 380 -15.94 2.38 -0.49
CA LEU A 380 -17.20 3.10 -0.66
C LEU A 380 -18.18 2.21 -1.43
N ARG A 381 -19.26 1.76 -0.78
CA ARG A 381 -20.24 0.84 -1.38
C ARG A 381 -21.54 0.79 -0.58
N PHE A 382 -22.60 0.34 -1.24
CA PHE A 382 -23.82 -0.12 -0.59
C PHE A 382 -23.88 -1.65 -0.60
N ILE A 383 -24.24 -2.23 0.55
CA ILE A 383 -24.37 -3.68 0.74
C ILE A 383 -25.80 -3.98 1.15
N PRO A 384 -26.58 -4.74 0.36
CA PRO A 384 -27.89 -5.22 0.78
C PRO A 384 -27.83 -5.97 2.11
N LEU A 385 -28.91 -5.88 2.90
CA LEU A 385 -29.06 -6.65 4.12
C LEU A 385 -29.50 -8.08 3.80
N HIS A 386 -29.01 -9.02 4.59
CA HIS A 386 -29.43 -10.41 4.49
C HIS A 386 -30.90 -10.56 4.93
N PRO A 387 -31.75 -11.30 4.21
CA PRO A 387 -33.18 -11.44 4.53
C PRO A 387 -33.45 -11.83 6.00
N ARG A 388 -32.73 -12.85 6.51
CA ARG A 388 -32.79 -13.26 7.93
C ARG A 388 -32.57 -12.16 8.95
N LEU A 389 -31.80 -11.10 8.62
CA LEU A 389 -31.61 -9.96 9.51
C LEU A 389 -32.81 -9.02 9.50
N LEU A 390 -33.46 -8.89 8.34
CA LEU A 390 -34.71 -8.13 8.22
C LEU A 390 -35.82 -8.86 8.99
N GLU A 391 -35.95 -10.18 8.81
CA GLU A 391 -36.89 -11.04 9.54
C GLU A 391 -36.67 -10.99 11.06
N ALA A 392 -35.42 -10.95 11.51
CA ALA A 392 -35.08 -10.82 12.92
C ALA A 392 -35.38 -9.43 13.51
N GLY A 393 -35.86 -8.46 12.72
CA GLY A 393 -36.22 -7.13 13.20
C GLY A 393 -35.05 -6.15 13.31
N PHE A 394 -34.00 -6.30 12.48
CA PHE A 394 -32.87 -5.36 12.49
C PHE A 394 -33.30 -3.91 12.26
N LEU A 395 -34.27 -3.68 11.36
CA LEU A 395 -34.78 -2.34 11.06
C LEU A 395 -35.46 -1.71 12.28
N THR A 396 -36.25 -2.49 13.03
CA THR A 396 -36.85 -2.09 14.30
C THR A 396 -35.79 -1.65 15.31
N TYR A 397 -34.67 -2.38 15.40
CA TYR A 397 -33.54 -1.95 16.23
C TYR A 397 -32.92 -0.62 15.76
N VAL A 398 -32.78 -0.40 14.45
CA VAL A 398 -32.28 0.88 13.91
C VAL A 398 -33.19 2.04 14.31
N GLU A 399 -34.51 1.84 14.24
CA GLU A 399 -35.50 2.84 14.66
C GLU A 399 -35.39 3.16 16.15
N ASP A 400 -35.27 2.15 17.01
CA ASP A 400 -35.09 2.34 18.46
C ASP A 400 -33.84 3.15 18.80
N VAL A 401 -32.74 2.92 18.07
CA VAL A 401 -31.50 3.69 18.23
C VAL A 401 -31.75 5.17 17.91
N ALA A 402 -32.42 5.45 16.78
CA ALA A 402 -32.72 6.81 16.34
C ALA A 402 -33.68 7.51 17.31
N GLN A 403 -34.75 6.84 17.74
CA GLN A 403 -35.73 7.36 18.71
C GLN A 403 -35.11 7.62 20.08
N SER A 404 -34.10 6.83 20.47
CA SER A 404 -33.33 7.05 21.70
C SER A 404 -32.34 8.23 21.61
N GLY A 405 -32.29 8.95 20.48
CA GLY A 405 -31.45 10.13 20.26
C GLY A 405 -29.98 9.80 20.02
N HIS A 406 -29.65 8.56 19.64
CA HIS A 406 -28.29 8.19 19.26
C HIS A 406 -28.13 8.28 17.74
N GLU A 407 -27.11 9.00 17.28
CA GLU A 407 -26.78 9.05 15.85
C GLU A 407 -26.10 7.76 15.37
N ARG A 408 -25.25 7.18 16.23
CA ARG A 408 -24.48 5.98 15.91
C ARG A 408 -25.31 4.72 16.15
N LEU A 409 -25.27 3.78 15.22
CA LEU A 409 -25.95 2.49 15.33
C LEU A 409 -25.49 1.71 16.57
N PHE A 410 -24.18 1.71 16.86
CA PHE A 410 -23.60 1.05 18.03
C PHE A 410 -22.97 2.05 19.02
N PRO A 411 -23.75 2.75 19.84
CA PRO A 411 -23.24 3.76 20.77
C PRO A 411 -22.38 3.15 21.91
N HIS A 412 -22.49 1.85 22.14
CA HIS A 412 -21.72 1.08 23.10
C HIS A 412 -20.21 1.07 22.80
N LEU A 413 -19.83 1.17 21.52
CA LEU A 413 -18.46 1.01 21.06
C LEU A 413 -17.62 2.28 21.31
N PRO A 414 -16.53 2.22 22.10
CA PRO A 414 -15.60 3.34 22.27
C PRO A 414 -14.81 3.61 20.99
N TRP A 415 -14.46 4.88 20.79
CA TRP A 415 -13.47 5.25 19.78
C TRP A 415 -12.05 4.89 20.25
N HIS A 416 -11.27 4.27 19.36
CA HIS A 416 -9.85 4.02 19.55
C HIS A 416 -9.01 4.76 18.48
N LYS A 417 -7.92 5.40 18.90
CA LYS A 417 -7.09 6.28 18.03
C LYS A 417 -6.56 5.59 16.78
N LYS A 418 -6.17 4.31 16.87
CA LYS A 418 -5.58 3.55 15.75
C LYS A 418 -6.63 2.75 14.98
N ALA A 419 -7.62 2.19 15.67
CA ALA A 419 -8.53 1.18 15.13
C ALA A 419 -9.98 1.67 14.93
N GLY A 420 -10.28 2.91 15.31
CA GLY A 420 -11.63 3.47 15.23
C GLY A 420 -12.58 2.82 16.22
N TYR A 421 -13.83 2.60 15.80
CA TYR A 421 -14.89 2.01 16.63
C TYR A 421 -14.91 0.48 16.61
N GLY A 422 -14.20 -0.14 15.67
CA GLY A 422 -14.18 -1.61 15.53
C GLY A 422 -13.29 -2.35 16.54
N ASP A 423 -12.44 -1.66 17.29
CA ASP A 423 -11.45 -2.27 18.20
C ASP A 423 -12.13 -3.13 19.28
N ALA A 424 -13.07 -2.50 20.00
CA ALA A 424 -13.78 -3.15 21.10
C ALA A 424 -14.65 -4.32 20.62
N LEU A 425 -15.30 -4.20 19.46
CA LEU A 425 -16.09 -5.29 18.87
C LEU A 425 -15.20 -6.47 18.48
N GLY A 426 -14.04 -6.18 17.87
CA GLY A 426 -13.06 -7.20 17.51
C GLY A 426 -12.50 -7.95 18.71
N ASP A 427 -12.18 -7.24 19.79
CA ASP A 427 -11.68 -7.84 21.04
C ASP A 427 -12.75 -8.67 21.75
N GLN A 428 -13.99 -8.17 21.81
CA GLN A 428 -15.11 -8.92 22.39
C GLN A 428 -15.40 -10.21 21.62
N PHE A 429 -15.40 -10.13 20.28
CA PHE A 429 -15.56 -11.31 19.44
C PHE A 429 -14.40 -12.30 19.59
N ARG A 430 -13.17 -11.80 19.72
CA ARG A 430 -12.01 -12.66 20.01
C ARG A 430 -12.18 -13.38 21.35
N ALA A 431 -12.63 -12.70 22.40
CA ALA A 431 -12.91 -13.32 23.69
C ALA A 431 -13.99 -14.40 23.58
N TYR A 432 -15.01 -14.17 22.74
CA TYR A 432 -16.05 -15.16 22.45
C TYR A 432 -15.47 -16.43 21.80
N LEU A 433 -14.65 -16.30 20.76
CA LEU A 433 -13.99 -17.44 20.11
C LEU A 433 -13.11 -18.24 21.09
N VAL A 434 -12.44 -17.56 22.03
CA VAL A 434 -11.68 -18.22 23.09
C VAL A 434 -12.61 -19.00 24.02
N GLY A 435 -13.73 -18.40 24.44
CA GLY A 435 -14.72 -19.06 25.29
C GLY A 435 -15.36 -20.30 24.63
N LEU A 436 -15.50 -20.29 23.31
CA LEU A 436 -15.97 -21.46 22.53
C LEU A 436 -14.89 -22.51 22.26
N GLY A 437 -13.62 -22.26 22.63
CA GLY A 437 -12.50 -23.16 22.30
C GLY A 437 -12.11 -23.17 20.81
N MET A 438 -12.56 -22.18 20.03
CA MET A 438 -12.37 -22.12 18.57
C MET A 438 -11.16 -21.28 18.14
N MET A 439 -10.45 -20.64 19.08
CA MET A 439 -9.41 -19.68 18.74
C MET A 439 -8.16 -20.35 18.15
N GLN A 440 -7.95 -20.18 16.84
CA GLN A 440 -6.72 -20.60 16.16
C GLN A 440 -5.93 -19.40 15.61
N PRO A 441 -4.61 -19.54 15.37
CA PRO A 441 -3.82 -18.52 14.69
C PRO A 441 -4.44 -18.12 13.35
N GLY A 442 -4.64 -16.81 13.14
CA GLY A 442 -5.22 -16.28 11.90
C GLY A 442 -6.75 -16.16 11.92
N MET A 443 -7.45 -16.67 12.95
CA MET A 443 -8.89 -16.47 13.13
C MET A 443 -9.20 -15.16 13.86
N GLY A 444 -10.40 -14.64 13.60
CA GLY A 444 -10.94 -13.45 14.25
C GLY A 444 -12.02 -12.80 13.40
N PHE A 445 -12.38 -11.56 13.70
CA PHE A 445 -13.50 -10.88 13.02
C PHE A 445 -13.33 -10.80 11.49
N HIS A 446 -12.09 -10.74 10.98
CA HIS A 446 -11.83 -10.68 9.54
C HIS A 446 -12.09 -12.02 8.83
N SER A 447 -12.22 -13.13 9.56
CA SER A 447 -12.57 -14.43 8.99
C SER A 447 -13.95 -14.39 8.34
N PHE A 448 -14.92 -13.62 8.84
CA PHE A 448 -16.22 -13.42 8.18
C PHE A 448 -16.09 -12.89 6.75
N ARG A 449 -15.18 -11.95 6.53
CA ARG A 449 -14.93 -11.41 5.19
C ARG A 449 -14.34 -12.46 4.26
N HIS A 450 -13.41 -13.29 4.76
CA HIS A 450 -12.85 -14.39 3.99
C HIS A 450 -13.94 -15.42 3.69
N THR A 451 -14.78 -15.76 4.67
CA THR A 451 -15.95 -16.63 4.50
C THR A 451 -16.87 -16.10 3.41
N ALA A 452 -17.25 -14.82 3.46
CA ALA A 452 -18.09 -14.21 2.46
C ALA A 452 -17.45 -14.26 1.07
N SER A 453 -16.19 -13.84 0.94
CA SER A 453 -15.50 -13.87 -0.37
C SER A 453 -15.39 -15.28 -0.95
N THR A 454 -15.03 -16.27 -0.13
CA THR A 454 -14.86 -17.66 -0.58
C THR A 454 -16.20 -18.29 -0.94
N ARG A 455 -17.24 -18.11 -0.11
CA ARG A 455 -18.55 -18.74 -0.33
C ARG A 455 -19.25 -18.17 -1.55
N LEU A 456 -19.21 -16.85 -1.75
CA LEU A 456 -19.79 -16.23 -2.95
C LEU A 456 -19.12 -16.77 -4.22
N LEU A 457 -17.79 -16.89 -4.23
CA LEU A 457 -17.08 -17.47 -5.37
C LEU A 457 -17.44 -18.95 -5.60
N TYR A 458 -17.54 -19.75 -4.53
CA TYR A 458 -17.92 -21.17 -4.64
C TYR A 458 -19.38 -21.36 -5.06
N ALA A 459 -20.25 -20.41 -4.74
CA ALA A 459 -21.64 -20.39 -5.19
C ALA A 459 -21.79 -19.87 -6.65
N GLY A 460 -20.69 -19.65 -7.37
CA GLY A 460 -20.72 -19.19 -8.76
C GLY A 460 -21.04 -17.70 -8.94
N VAL A 461 -21.06 -16.91 -7.87
CA VAL A 461 -21.29 -15.46 -7.96
C VAL A 461 -20.11 -14.82 -8.68
N LEU A 462 -20.41 -13.96 -9.66
CA LEU A 462 -19.39 -13.23 -10.42
C LEU A 462 -18.43 -12.50 -9.47
N SER A 463 -17.13 -12.59 -9.78
CA SER A 463 -16.08 -12.01 -8.94
C SER A 463 -16.22 -10.49 -8.77
N SER A 464 -16.78 -9.80 -9.76
CA SER A 464 -17.13 -8.37 -9.68
C SER A 464 -18.21 -8.09 -8.64
N ILE A 465 -19.28 -8.90 -8.58
CA ILE A 465 -20.37 -8.78 -7.60
C ILE A 465 -19.85 -9.12 -6.20
N ALA A 466 -19.10 -10.23 -6.05
CA ALA A 466 -18.50 -10.62 -4.78
C ALA A 466 -17.51 -9.55 -4.27
N ALA A 467 -16.73 -8.94 -5.17
CA ALA A 467 -15.84 -7.84 -4.85
C ALA A 467 -16.60 -6.55 -4.50
N ALA A 468 -17.76 -6.30 -5.10
CA ALA A 468 -18.62 -5.15 -4.79
C ALA A 468 -19.33 -5.29 -3.44
N ILE A 469 -19.66 -6.49 -2.98
CA ILE A 469 -20.18 -6.75 -1.62
C ILE A 469 -19.06 -6.63 -0.60
N THR A 470 -17.96 -7.37 -0.82
CA THR A 470 -16.88 -7.41 0.15
C THR A 470 -16.06 -6.12 0.16
N GLY A 471 -15.85 -5.43 -0.96
CA GLY A 471 -14.95 -4.27 -1.07
C GLY A 471 -13.48 -4.67 -1.28
N HIS A 472 -13.26 -5.76 -2.03
CA HIS A 472 -11.96 -6.08 -2.62
C HIS A 472 -11.75 -5.25 -3.91
N LYS A 473 -10.51 -5.11 -4.37
CA LYS A 473 -10.26 -4.40 -5.64
C LYS A 473 -10.90 -5.20 -6.79
N ALA A 474 -12.08 -4.79 -7.24
CA ALA A 474 -12.56 -5.14 -8.57
C ALA A 474 -11.76 -4.31 -9.58
N HIS A 475 -11.32 -4.94 -10.68
CA HIS A 475 -10.80 -4.22 -11.84
C HIS A 475 -12.01 -3.68 -12.62
N MET A 476 -12.74 -2.73 -12.02
CA MET A 476 -13.83 -2.05 -12.71
C MET A 476 -13.25 -0.83 -13.43
N PRO A 477 -13.56 -0.61 -14.73
CA PRO A 477 -13.19 0.61 -15.44
C PRO A 477 -13.68 1.85 -14.70
N GLY A 478 -12.91 2.94 -14.82
CA GLY A 478 -13.13 4.21 -14.13
C GLY A 478 -14.54 4.79 -14.34
N GLU A 479 -14.93 5.64 -13.37
CA GLU A 479 -16.17 6.43 -13.30
C GLU A 479 -17.47 5.72 -12.86
N LEU A 480 -17.53 4.38 -12.86
CA LEU A 480 -18.63 3.61 -12.21
C LEU A 480 -18.45 3.45 -10.69
N GLY A 481 -17.51 4.18 -10.09
CA GLY A 481 -17.26 4.21 -8.64
C GLY A 481 -18.33 4.98 -7.84
N THR A 482 -19.50 5.24 -8.43
CA THR A 482 -20.62 5.95 -7.83
C THR A 482 -21.47 5.02 -6.96
N TYR A 483 -21.57 5.44 -5.69
CA TYR A 483 -22.48 5.11 -4.58
C TYR A 483 -23.37 3.85 -4.59
N VAL A 484 -24.12 3.52 -5.65
CA VAL A 484 -24.90 2.28 -5.77
C VAL A 484 -25.03 1.96 -7.26
N ASP A 485 -24.45 0.85 -7.72
CA ASP A 485 -24.65 0.39 -9.10
C ASP A 485 -25.97 -0.37 -9.17
N VAL A 486 -27.05 0.40 -9.36
CA VAL A 486 -28.45 -0.04 -9.33
C VAL A 486 -28.72 -1.30 -10.17
N PRO A 487 -28.23 -1.42 -11.43
CA PRO A 487 -28.39 -2.64 -12.23
C PRO A 487 -27.87 -3.92 -11.55
N THR A 488 -26.86 -3.80 -10.70
CA THR A 488 -26.28 -4.96 -9.98
C THR A 488 -26.88 -5.18 -8.61
N LEU A 489 -27.81 -4.33 -8.16
CA LEU A 489 -28.27 -4.31 -6.77
C LEU A 489 -29.04 -5.58 -6.40
N GLN A 490 -29.96 -6.03 -7.27
CA GLN A 490 -30.68 -7.28 -7.05
C GLN A 490 -29.71 -8.47 -6.98
N SER A 491 -28.78 -8.57 -7.93
CA SER A 491 -27.78 -9.64 -7.91
C SER A 491 -26.88 -9.61 -6.67
N ARG A 492 -26.63 -8.43 -6.09
CA ARG A 492 -25.94 -8.31 -4.79
C ARG A 492 -26.81 -8.79 -3.64
N ALA A 493 -28.11 -8.52 -3.65
CA ALA A 493 -29.04 -8.97 -2.64
C ALA A 493 -29.17 -10.50 -2.66
N ASP A 494 -29.35 -11.07 -3.85
CA ASP A 494 -29.38 -12.52 -4.07
C ASP A 494 -28.07 -13.18 -3.59
N ALA A 495 -26.93 -12.58 -3.92
CA ALA A 495 -25.63 -13.06 -3.47
C ALA A 495 -25.47 -12.97 -1.94
N VAL A 496 -25.90 -11.87 -1.31
CA VAL A 496 -25.87 -11.72 0.15
C VAL A 496 -26.71 -12.80 0.84
N ALA A 497 -27.85 -13.19 0.28
CA ALA A 497 -28.69 -14.26 0.82
C ALA A 497 -28.03 -15.66 0.85
N LEU A 498 -26.92 -15.85 0.11
CA LEU A 498 -26.11 -17.08 0.14
C LEU A 498 -25.09 -17.12 1.28
N LEU A 499 -24.95 -16.02 2.03
CA LEU A 499 -24.03 -15.94 3.16
C LEU A 499 -24.58 -16.67 4.38
N PRO A 500 -23.71 -17.23 5.24
CA PRO A 500 -24.14 -18.16 6.27
C PRO A 500 -24.57 -17.40 7.54
N VAL A 501 -25.67 -16.65 7.45
CA VAL A 501 -26.38 -16.10 8.62
C VAL A 501 -27.26 -17.22 9.19
N PRO A 502 -27.28 -17.48 10.52
CA PRO A 502 -28.06 -18.57 11.11
C PRO A 502 -29.57 -18.39 10.90
N GLU A 503 -30.29 -19.50 10.87
CA GLU A 503 -31.77 -19.53 10.91
C GLU A 503 -32.28 -19.40 12.34
N GLY A 504 -33.59 -19.14 12.50
CA GLY A 504 -34.24 -19.14 13.81
C GLY A 504 -33.79 -18.01 14.74
N LEU A 505 -33.34 -16.88 14.18
CA LEU A 505 -33.00 -15.71 14.97
C LEU A 505 -34.25 -15.19 15.72
N PRO A 506 -34.17 -14.89 17.03
CA PRO A 506 -35.29 -14.31 17.75
C PRO A 506 -35.67 -12.95 17.16
N ALA A 507 -36.98 -12.72 17.02
CA ALA A 507 -37.50 -11.46 16.50
C ALA A 507 -37.34 -10.35 17.55
N TYR A 508 -36.60 -9.30 17.19
CA TYR A 508 -36.39 -8.13 18.02
C TYR A 508 -37.70 -7.39 18.30
N GLN A 509 -37.94 -7.08 19.57
CA GLN A 509 -39.14 -6.34 19.99
C GLN A 509 -38.84 -4.84 20.14
N PRO A 510 -39.75 -3.95 19.71
CA PRO A 510 -39.60 -2.51 19.96
C PRO A 510 -39.36 -2.20 21.44
N GLY A 511 -38.35 -1.38 21.72
CA GLY A 511 -37.93 -0.99 23.06
C GLY A 511 -36.98 -1.97 23.77
N GLU A 512 -36.70 -3.15 23.21
CA GLU A 512 -35.88 -4.18 23.86
C GLU A 512 -34.45 -3.69 24.18
N ALA A 513 -33.89 -2.79 23.37
CA ALA A 513 -32.56 -2.23 23.62
C ALA A 513 -32.55 -0.95 24.47
N ALA A 514 -33.71 -0.43 24.91
CA ALA A 514 -33.83 0.88 25.55
C ALA A 514 -32.91 1.03 26.78
N GLN A 515 -32.87 0.00 27.65
CA GLN A 515 -31.99 -0.01 28.82
C GLN A 515 -30.51 0.06 28.40
N SER A 516 -30.11 -0.76 27.43
CA SER A 516 -28.72 -0.81 26.94
C SER A 516 -28.29 0.53 26.32
N LEU A 517 -29.16 1.11 25.48
CA LEU A 517 -28.94 2.42 24.85
C LEU A 517 -28.82 3.56 25.88
N LYS A 518 -29.66 3.54 26.93
CA LYS A 518 -29.56 4.48 28.05
C LYS A 518 -28.22 4.33 28.78
N GLN A 519 -27.79 3.10 29.06
CA GLN A 519 -26.49 2.83 29.67
C GLN A 519 -25.33 3.30 28.78
N ALA A 520 -25.41 3.13 27.47
CA ALA A 520 -24.41 3.61 26.52
C ALA A 520 -24.26 5.14 26.60
N GLN A 521 -25.38 5.86 26.65
CA GLN A 521 -25.39 7.31 26.79
C GLN A 521 -24.71 7.77 28.09
N LEU A 522 -25.03 7.12 29.22
CA LEU A 522 -24.40 7.41 30.51
C LEU A 522 -22.89 7.13 30.49
N ARG A 523 -22.46 6.00 29.89
CA ARG A 523 -21.04 5.66 29.74
C ARG A 523 -20.32 6.67 28.86
N ALA A 524 -20.95 7.14 27.77
CA ALA A 524 -20.39 8.17 26.90
C ALA A 524 -20.18 9.49 27.66
N LYS A 525 -21.18 9.96 28.41
CA LYS A 525 -21.07 11.15 29.27
C LYS A 525 -19.91 11.02 30.28
N ARG A 526 -19.81 9.88 30.97
CA ARG A 526 -18.71 9.59 31.92
C ARG A 526 -17.33 9.62 31.24
N ARG A 527 -17.22 9.10 30.01
CA ARG A 527 -15.95 9.12 29.24
C ARG A 527 -15.50 10.54 28.94
N VAL A 528 -16.41 11.43 28.53
CA VAL A 528 -16.10 12.84 28.26
C VAL A 528 -15.60 13.53 29.53
N VAL A 529 -16.30 13.35 30.65
CA VAL A 529 -15.89 13.90 31.96
C VAL A 529 -14.50 13.40 32.37
N ASN A 530 -14.27 12.09 32.26
CA ASN A 530 -12.98 11.48 32.61
C ASN A 530 -11.84 11.93 31.69
N ALA A 531 -12.11 12.14 30.39
CA ALA A 531 -11.13 12.66 29.45
C ALA A 531 -10.73 14.09 29.81
N ALA A 532 -11.70 14.96 30.09
CA ALA A 532 -11.45 16.33 30.52
C ALA A 532 -10.67 16.38 31.85
N ALA A 533 -10.98 15.50 32.80
CA ALA A 533 -10.25 15.38 34.06
C ALA A 533 -8.78 14.96 33.85
N ARG A 534 -8.52 14.00 32.95
CA ARG A 534 -7.17 13.56 32.59
C ARG A 534 -6.37 14.68 31.93
N GLU A 535 -7.00 15.46 31.06
CA GLU A 535 -6.36 16.60 30.39
C GLU A 535 -5.99 17.69 31.39
N ARG A 536 -6.90 18.06 32.31
CA ARG A 536 -6.60 19.00 33.41
C ARG A 536 -5.42 18.52 34.25
N LYS A 537 -5.37 17.23 34.59
CA LYS A 537 -4.25 16.64 35.35
C LYS A 537 -2.94 16.69 34.57
N ALA A 538 -2.97 16.40 33.27
CA ALA A 538 -1.79 16.46 32.41
C ALA A 538 -1.24 17.89 32.29
N VAL A 539 -2.12 18.88 32.11
CA VAL A 539 -1.74 20.30 32.08
C VAL A 539 -1.16 20.74 33.43
N ALA A 540 -1.74 20.32 34.54
CA ALA A 540 -1.21 20.63 35.88
C ALA A 540 0.19 20.04 36.07
N LEU A 541 0.42 18.78 35.68
CA LEU A 541 1.75 18.13 35.72
C LEU A 541 2.77 18.84 34.81
N ALA A 542 2.37 19.27 33.61
CA ALA A 542 3.25 19.97 32.69
C ALA A 542 3.66 21.35 33.24
N LYS A 543 2.73 22.06 33.90
CA LYS A 543 3.00 23.33 34.58
C LYS A 543 3.93 23.15 35.79
N SER A 544 3.72 22.12 36.62
CA SER A 544 4.61 21.84 37.75
C SER A 544 6.02 21.43 37.32
N ALA A 545 6.15 20.74 36.19
CA ALA A 545 7.46 20.38 35.62
C ALA A 545 8.22 21.59 35.06
N HIS A 546 7.51 22.62 34.56
CA HIS A 546 8.13 23.88 34.12
C HIS A 546 8.53 24.80 35.29
N SER A 547 7.84 24.74 36.44
CA SER A 547 8.21 25.52 37.62
C SER A 547 9.43 25.00 38.37
N THR A 548 9.93 23.79 38.05
CA THR A 548 11.14 23.19 38.63
C THR A 548 12.36 23.37 37.73
N THR A 549 12.61 24.59 37.23
CA THR A 549 13.93 24.96 36.70
C THR A 549 14.77 25.48 37.88
N PRO A 550 15.94 24.92 38.20
CA PRO A 550 16.70 25.36 39.36
C PRO A 550 17.23 26.77 39.09
N ALA A 551 16.79 27.75 39.88
CA ALA A 551 17.40 29.06 39.92
C ALA A 551 18.91 28.88 40.22
N SER A 552 19.76 29.31 39.28
CA SER A 552 21.21 29.26 39.41
C SER A 552 21.62 30.00 40.68
N ARG A 553 22.04 29.25 41.70
CA ARG A 553 22.64 29.80 42.91
C ARG A 553 24.02 30.35 42.51
N MET A 554 24.07 31.62 42.13
CA MET A 554 25.33 32.36 41.94
C MET A 554 26.16 32.24 43.22
N ARG A 555 27.26 31.49 43.16
CA ARG A 555 28.33 31.55 44.15
C ARG A 555 28.93 32.96 44.11
N LYS A 556 28.81 33.71 45.20
CA LYS A 556 29.61 34.92 45.41
C LYS A 556 31.10 34.54 45.52
N PRO A 557 32.03 35.31 44.94
CA PRO A 557 33.46 35.04 45.06
C PRO A 557 33.94 35.33 46.49
N SER A 558 34.83 34.49 46.99
CA SER A 558 35.53 34.65 48.27
C SER A 558 36.35 35.94 48.27
N LYS A 559 36.14 36.79 49.27
CA LYS A 559 37.12 37.82 49.63
C LYS A 559 38.11 37.20 50.61
N ALA A 560 39.39 37.34 50.26
CA ALA A 560 40.53 37.07 51.11
C ALA A 560 40.56 38.00 52.33
N SER A 561 40.90 37.44 53.49
CA SER A 561 41.79 38.00 54.53
C SER A 561 42.14 36.85 55.47
#